data_AF-D4X881-F1
#
_entry.id   AF-D4X881-F1
#
_cell.length_a   1.000
_cell.length_b   1.000
_cell.length_c   1.000
_cell.angle_alpha   90.00
_cell.angle_beta   90.00
_cell.angle_gamma   90.00
#
_symmetry.space_group_name_H-M   'P 1'
#
loop_
_entity.id
_entity.type
_entity.pdbx_description
1 polymer ?
#
loop_
_entity_poly.entity_id
_entity_poly.type
_entity_poly.pdbx_seq_one_letter_code
_entity_poly.pdbx_strand_id
1 'polypeptide(L)' 'MNTSSTSPRLHLLPVSLCTANVFVLAHHRHHRPVQGAKFALAVTLADSDLIRGVAIVGRPVARHLDDGWTLEVTR' A
#
# COMPACT_ATOMS: atom_id res chain seq x y z
N MET A 1 -21.13 -12.98 29.79
CA MET A 1 -21.05 -13.36 28.37
C MET A 1 -19.80 -12.72 27.81
N ASN A 2 -18.72 -13.50 27.62
CA ASN A 2 -17.48 -12.96 27.05
C ASN A 2 -17.66 -12.81 25.54
N THR A 3 -17.82 -11.58 25.06
CA THR A 3 -17.70 -11.27 23.63
C THR A 3 -16.22 -11.27 23.28
N SER A 4 -15.68 -12.44 22.94
CA SER A 4 -14.37 -12.55 22.30
C SER A 4 -14.42 -11.83 20.96
N SER A 5 -13.91 -10.59 20.91
CA SER A 5 -13.74 -9.86 19.67
C SER A 5 -12.64 -10.54 18.85
N THR A 6 -13.04 -11.31 17.85
CA THR A 6 -12.08 -11.81 16.86
C THR A 6 -11.62 -10.61 16.05
N SER A 7 -10.36 -10.19 16.24
CA SER A 7 -9.78 -9.16 15.38
C SER A 7 -9.84 -9.63 13.92
N PRO A 8 -10.27 -8.77 12.97
CA PRO A 8 -10.36 -9.17 11.58
C PRO A 8 -8.97 -9.56 11.06
N ARG A 9 -8.89 -10.70 10.35
CA ARG A 9 -7.65 -11.14 9.71
C ARG A 9 -7.40 -10.33 8.45
N LEU A 10 -6.16 -9.85 8.29
CA LEU A 10 -5.72 -9.07 7.14
C LEU A 10 -4.81 -9.91 6.25
N HIS A 11 -5.01 -9.84 4.94
CA HIS A 11 -4.16 -10.48 3.94
C HIS A 11 -3.42 -9.43 3.11
N LEU A 12 -2.14 -9.68 2.82
CA LEU A 12 -1.32 -8.86 1.93
C LEU A 12 -1.21 -9.52 0.57
N LEU A 13 -1.38 -8.71 -0.48
CA LEU A 13 -1.29 -9.15 -1.86
C LEU A 13 -0.46 -8.16 -2.69
N PRO A 14 0.30 -8.64 -3.68
CA PRO A 14 0.93 -7.77 -4.66
C PRO A 14 -0.15 -7.08 -5.51
N VAL A 15 0.11 -5.82 -5.88
CA VAL A 15 -0.80 -5.05 -6.73
C VAL A 15 0.00 -4.22 -7.73
N SER A 16 -0.61 -3.90 -8.88
CA SER A 16 0.02 -3.02 -9.85
C SER A 16 0.08 -1.57 -9.33
N LEU A 17 1.10 -0.81 -9.76
CA LEU A 17 1.19 0.63 -9.47
C LEU A 17 -0.04 1.40 -9.96
N CYS A 18 -0.60 1.00 -11.11
CA CYS A 18 -1.81 1.61 -11.66
C CYS A 18 -3.00 1.45 -10.69
N THR A 19 -3.27 0.23 -10.26
CA THR A 19 -4.36 -0.08 -9.33
C THR A 19 -4.15 0.61 -7.97
N ALA A 20 -2.91 0.65 -7.46
CA ALA A 20 -2.60 1.36 -6.23
C ALA A 20 -2.86 2.88 -6.36
N ASN A 21 -2.47 3.50 -7.47
CA ASN A 21 -2.75 4.91 -7.75
C ASN A 21 -4.26 5.19 -7.87
N VAL A 22 -5.04 4.29 -8.48
CA VAL A 22 -6.51 4.40 -8.52
C VAL A 22 -7.09 4.41 -7.12
N PHE A 23 -6.62 3.51 -6.23
CA PHE A 23 -7.02 3.50 -4.82
C PHE A 23 -6.65 4.82 -4.12
N VAL A 24 -5.40 5.27 -4.24
CA VAL A 24 -4.94 6.53 -3.63
C VAL A 24 -5.78 7.72 -4.13
N LEU A 25 -6.10 7.79 -5.42
CA LEU A 25 -6.92 8.87 -5.97
C LEU A 25 -8.34 8.88 -5.40
N ALA A 26 -8.96 7.69 -5.27
CA ALA A 26 -10.30 7.55 -4.73
C ALA A 26 -10.39 7.94 -3.24
N HIS A 27 -9.34 7.65 -2.46
CA HIS A 27 -9.32 7.88 -1.01
C HIS A 27 -8.65 9.21 -0.60
N HIS A 28 -7.72 9.71 -1.40
CA HIS A 28 -6.91 10.90 -1.12
C HIS A 28 -6.82 11.84 -2.35
N ARG A 29 -7.92 12.54 -2.62
CA ARG A 29 -8.16 13.43 -3.78
C ARG A 29 -7.09 14.50 -4.08
N HIS A 30 -6.20 14.82 -3.15
CA HIS A 30 -5.15 15.83 -3.34
C HIS A 30 -3.80 15.23 -3.77
N HIS A 31 -3.65 13.90 -3.75
CA HIS A 31 -2.39 13.26 -4.12
C HIS A 31 -2.32 13.05 -5.62
N ARG A 32 -1.22 13.55 -6.22
CA ARG A 32 -0.89 13.22 -7.60
C ARG A 32 -0.47 11.74 -7.70
N PRO A 33 -0.76 11.07 -8.83
CA PRO A 33 -0.31 9.69 -9.06
C PRO A 33 1.20 9.55 -8.95
N VAL A 34 1.65 8.49 -8.27
CA VAL A 34 3.07 8.11 -8.18
C VAL A 34 3.52 7.54 -9.54
N GLN A 35 4.62 8.06 -10.07
CA GLN A 35 5.09 7.74 -11.43
C GLN A 35 5.99 6.49 -11.49
N GLY A 36 6.61 6.10 -10.38
CA GLY A 36 7.51 4.96 -10.33
C GLY A 36 7.52 4.30 -8.96
N ALA A 37 7.63 2.98 -8.95
CA ALA A 37 7.72 2.15 -7.76
C ALA A 37 8.61 0.93 -8.05
N LYS A 38 9.23 0.37 -7.00
CA LYS A 38 9.84 -0.97 -7.08
C LYS A 38 8.76 -2.04 -6.97
N PHE A 39 7.80 -1.84 -6.05
CA PHE A 39 6.63 -2.69 -5.90
C PHE A 39 5.49 -1.93 -5.21
N ALA A 40 4.29 -2.49 -5.25
CA ALA A 40 3.16 -2.02 -4.46
C ALA A 40 2.44 -3.22 -3.83
N LEU A 41 1.87 -2.99 -2.66
CA LEU A 41 1.09 -3.97 -1.92
C LEU A 41 -0.31 -3.43 -1.62
N ALA A 42 -1.29 -4.33 -1.57
CA ALA A 42 -2.62 -4.04 -1.06
C ALA A 42 -2.89 -4.89 0.17
N VAL A 43 -3.76 -4.40 1.06
CA VAL A 43 -4.29 -5.15 2.19
C VAL A 43 -5.79 -5.37 2.01
N THR A 44 -6.25 -6.59 2.24
CA THR A 44 -7.67 -6.96 2.24
C THR A 44 -8.04 -7.65 3.56
N LEU A 45 -9.34 -7.86 3.79
CA LEU A 45 -9.80 -8.76 4.84
C LEU A 45 -9.71 -10.20 4.32
N ALA A 46 -9.43 -11.17 5.19
CA ALA A 46 -9.27 -12.57 4.80
C ALA A 46 -10.46 -13.14 4.00
N ASP A 47 -11.67 -12.67 4.31
CA ASP A 47 -12.92 -13.15 3.73
C ASP A 47 -13.49 -12.19 2.65
N SER A 48 -12.66 -11.29 2.10
CA SER A 48 -13.11 -10.30 1.11
C SER A 48 -11.99 -9.88 0.18
N ASP A 49 -12.31 -9.72 -1.10
CA ASP A 49 -11.39 -9.15 -2.10
C ASP A 49 -11.34 -7.61 -2.08
N LEU A 50 -12.05 -6.98 -1.14
CA LEU A 50 -12.08 -5.52 -1.05
C LEU A 50 -10.80 -4.98 -0.43
N ILE A 51 -10.06 -4.20 -1.23
CA ILE A 51 -8.86 -3.50 -0.78
C ILE A 51 -9.25 -2.48 0.31
N ARG A 52 -8.55 -2.55 1.44
CA ARG A 52 -8.69 -1.65 2.59
C ARG A 52 -7.55 -0.64 2.70
N GLY A 53 -6.45 -0.88 2.02
CA GLY A 53 -5.31 0.02 1.96
C GLY A 53 -4.29 -0.44 0.93
N VAL A 54 -3.40 0.46 0.55
CA VAL A 54 -2.27 0.17 -0.33
C VAL A 54 -1.00 0.79 0.23
N ALA A 55 0.14 0.24 -0.15
CA ALA A 55 1.46 0.83 0.07
C ALA A 55 2.21 0.85 -1.26
N ILE A 56 2.68 2.03 -1.67
CA ILE A 56 3.50 2.21 -2.88
C ILE A 56 4.94 2.44 -2.43
N VAL A 57 5.84 1.54 -2.82
CA VAL A 57 7.23 1.53 -2.34
C VAL A 57 8.20 1.78 -3.49
N GLY A 58 9.06 2.78 -3.33
CA GLY A 58 9.99 3.26 -4.36
C GLY A 58 11.42 3.41 -3.87
N ARG A 59 12.28 3.92 -4.75
CA ARG A 59 13.62 4.41 -4.35
C ARG A 59 13.44 5.61 -3.41
N PRO A 60 14.31 5.77 -2.40
CA PRO A 60 14.26 6.94 -1.54
C PRO A 60 14.36 8.25 -2.32
N VAL A 61 13.60 9.27 -1.90
CA VAL A 61 13.70 10.62 -2.50
C VAL A 61 15.07 11.22 -2.20
N ALA A 62 15.58 10.97 -1.00
CA ALA A 62 16.90 11.40 -0.58
C ALA A 62 17.98 10.49 -1.20
N ARG A 63 18.71 11.02 -2.20
CA ARG A 63 19.70 10.24 -2.98
C ARG A 63 20.77 9.54 -2.15
N HIS A 64 21.14 10.10 -0.99
CA HIS A 64 22.15 9.50 -0.11
C HIS A 64 21.66 8.23 0.59
N LEU A 65 20.34 7.99 0.63
CA LEU A 65 19.73 6.75 1.14
C LEU A 65 19.55 5.71 0.04
N ASP A 66 19.84 6.04 -1.23
CA ASP A 66 19.71 5.10 -2.34
C ASP A 66 20.96 4.20 -2.45
N ASP A 67 21.19 3.46 -1.38
CA ASP A 67 22.38 2.64 -1.10
C ASP A 67 22.25 1.19 -1.59
N GLY A 68 21.17 0.87 -2.31
CA GLY A 68 20.82 -0.47 -2.76
C GLY A 68 20.07 -1.32 -1.73
N TRP A 69 19.98 -0.87 -0.47
CA TRP A 69 19.32 -1.58 0.63
C TRP A 69 18.05 -0.89 1.14
N THR A 70 17.95 0.43 0.98
CA THR A 70 16.83 1.22 1.50
C THR A 70 15.74 1.42 0.45
N LEU A 71 14.48 1.37 0.90
CA LEU A 71 13.29 1.75 0.13
C LEU A 71 12.42 2.71 0.94
N GLU A 72 11.64 3.53 0.24
CA GLU A 72 10.74 4.50 0.84
C GLU A 72 9.28 4.16 0.52
N VAL A 73 8.42 4.20 1.54
CA VAL A 73 6.96 4.15 1.34
C VAL A 73 6.51 5.54 0.93
N THR A 74 6.12 5.70 -0.32
CA THR A 74 5.72 6.99 -0.88
C THR A 74 4.25 7.31 -0.56
N ARG A 75 3.37 6.31 -0.60
CA ARG A 75 1.92 6.44 -0.36
C ARG A 75 1.38 5.22 0.35
#